data_AF-A0A172Y0V7-F1
#
_entry.id   AF-A0A172Y0V7-F1
#
_cell.length_a   1.000
_cell.length_b   1.000
_cell.length_c   1.000
_cell.angle_alpha   90.00
_cell.angle_beta   90.00
_cell.angle_gamma   90.00
#
_symmetry.space_group_name_H-M   'P 1'
#
loop_
_entity.id
_entity.type
_entity.pdbx_description
1 polymer ?
#
loop_
_entity_poly.entity_id
_entity_poly.type
_entity_poly.pdbx_seq_one_letter_code
_entity_poly.pdbx_strand_id
1 'polypeptide(L)'
;MDIVKHINEHTKSLIEGLVGSSMEQRKSLTVALLGFYYQLPNFEETIQKYIKISAKKRQLIADINTSHVQNYQEAIEKSNAAVDVYADNYEEPEPIELFILDAFSNATSDLKFATNIAALFIGIIDTLDYYENFSDKPEFWNNVLEKEVAFQNEIISQLKSKQTFGAAIYKNRYEDVEFNQL
;
A
#
# COMPACT_ATOMS: atom_id res chain seq x y z
N MET A 1 3.20 10.67 20.12
CA MET A 1 1.92 11.34 19.76
C MET A 1 0.89 10.25 19.53
N ASP A 2 -0.38 10.41 19.94
CA ASP A 2 -1.42 9.38 19.69
C ASP A 2 -1.90 9.50 18.22
N ILE A 3 -1.13 8.91 17.31
CA ILE A 3 -1.29 9.02 15.86
C ILE A 3 -2.66 8.52 15.42
N VAL A 4 -3.21 7.51 16.10
CA VAL A 4 -4.54 6.93 15.85
C VAL A 4 -5.65 7.98 15.89
N LYS A 5 -5.54 8.99 16.78
CA LYS A 5 -6.53 10.08 16.85
C LYS A 5 -6.48 11.05 15.66
N HIS A 6 -5.37 11.09 14.93
CA HIS A 6 -5.18 11.98 13.78
C HIS A 6 -5.34 11.27 12.42
N ILE A 7 -5.45 9.94 12.38
CA ILE A 7 -5.62 9.16 11.14
C ILE A 7 -6.87 9.58 10.36
N ASN A 8 -7.99 9.88 11.04
CA ASN A 8 -9.22 10.30 10.35
C ASN A 8 -9.08 11.65 9.65
N GLU A 9 -8.46 12.64 10.30
CA GLU A 9 -8.19 13.96 9.73
C GLU A 9 -7.18 13.86 8.57
N HIS A 10 -6.14 13.04 8.76
CA HIS A 10 -5.12 12.74 7.76
C HIS A 10 -5.72 12.06 6.53
N THR A 11 -6.55 11.02 6.73
CA THR A 11 -7.28 10.30 5.68
C THR A 11 -8.16 11.23 4.85
N LYS A 12 -8.89 12.13 5.53
CA LYS A 12 -9.70 13.13 4.85
C LYS A 12 -8.84 14.07 4.01
N SER A 13 -7.72 14.55 4.56
CA SER A 13 -6.77 15.41 3.84
C SER A 13 -6.17 14.72 2.60
N LEU A 14 -5.83 13.44 2.72
CA LEU A 14 -5.36 12.60 1.61
C LEU A 14 -6.39 12.54 0.49
N ILE A 15 -7.64 12.18 0.80
CA ILE A 15 -8.71 12.08 -0.20
C ILE A 15 -8.95 13.44 -0.87
N GLU A 16 -9.05 14.53 -0.09
CA GLU A 16 -9.24 15.88 -0.63
C GLU A 16 -8.10 16.29 -1.57
N GLY A 17 -6.84 16.00 -1.20
CA GLY A 17 -5.68 16.24 -2.05
C GLY A 17 -5.67 15.42 -3.34
N LEU A 18 -6.13 14.17 -3.28
CA LEU A 18 -6.15 13.23 -4.41
C LEU A 18 -7.30 13.50 -5.38
N VAL A 19 -8.46 14.00 -4.93
CA VAL A 19 -9.60 14.32 -5.81
C VAL A 19 -9.21 15.29 -6.92
N GLY A 20 -8.34 16.28 -6.62
CA GLY A 20 -7.85 17.26 -7.58
C GLY A 20 -6.70 16.79 -8.49
N SER A 21 -6.17 15.58 -8.27
CA SER A 21 -5.02 15.05 -9.02
C SER A 21 -5.41 14.45 -10.36
N SER A 22 -4.53 14.57 -11.35
CA SER A 22 -4.67 13.96 -12.69
C SER A 22 -4.48 12.43 -12.67
N MET A 23 -4.95 11.75 -13.71
CA MET A 23 -4.78 10.29 -13.84
C MET A 23 -3.30 9.89 -13.86
N GLU A 24 -2.45 10.66 -14.54
CA GLU A 24 -1.01 10.44 -14.61
C GLU A 24 -0.36 10.58 -13.24
N GLN A 25 -0.75 11.58 -12.44
CA GLN A 25 -0.28 11.73 -11.06
C GLN A 25 -0.68 10.53 -10.22
N ARG A 26 -1.94 10.10 -10.32
CA ARG A 26 -2.46 8.93 -9.60
C ARG A 26 -1.70 7.66 -9.95
N LYS A 27 -1.47 7.38 -11.24
CA LYS A 27 -0.64 6.26 -11.70
C LYS A 27 0.78 6.33 -11.13
N SER A 28 1.44 7.49 -11.25
CA SER A 28 2.80 7.67 -10.74
C SER A 28 2.87 7.45 -9.22
N LEU A 29 1.84 7.87 -8.50
CA LEU A 29 1.76 7.76 -7.05
C LEU A 29 1.46 6.33 -6.60
N THR A 30 0.54 5.62 -7.26
CA THR A 30 0.31 4.19 -7.02
C THR A 30 1.59 3.38 -7.23
N VAL A 31 2.32 3.64 -8.32
CA VAL A 31 3.61 2.97 -8.60
C VAL A 31 4.66 3.32 -7.53
N ALA A 32 4.71 4.58 -7.11
CA ALA A 32 5.59 4.99 -6.02
C ALA A 32 5.26 4.24 -4.73
N LEU A 33 3.99 4.23 -4.30
CA LEU A 33 3.53 3.57 -3.08
C LEU A 33 3.80 2.06 -3.08
N LEU A 34 3.62 1.38 -4.22
CA LEU A 34 4.06 -0.02 -4.37
C LEU A 34 5.55 -0.22 -4.05
N GLY A 35 6.38 0.81 -4.25
CA GLY A 35 7.79 0.81 -3.83
C GLY A 35 7.99 0.51 -2.35
N PHE A 36 7.08 0.95 -1.46
CA PHE A 36 7.06 0.57 -0.05
C PHE A 36 6.70 -0.90 0.09
N TYR A 37 5.56 -1.32 -0.45
CA TYR A 37 5.02 -2.67 -0.22
C TYR A 37 5.93 -3.79 -0.74
N TYR A 38 6.69 -3.54 -1.81
CA TYR A 38 7.71 -4.48 -2.30
C TYR A 38 8.91 -4.67 -1.35
N GLN A 39 8.98 -3.92 -0.24
CA GLN A 39 9.98 -4.12 0.82
C GLN A 39 9.45 -4.97 1.97
N LEU A 40 8.13 -5.25 2.00
CA LEU A 40 7.55 -6.16 2.97
C LEU A 40 7.99 -7.59 2.65
N PRO A 41 8.23 -8.41 3.69
CA PRO A 41 8.62 -9.80 3.50
C PRO A 41 7.52 -10.56 2.75
N ASN A 42 7.94 -11.45 1.85
CA ASN A 42 7.07 -12.39 1.13
C ASN A 42 6.00 -11.74 0.24
N PHE A 43 6.15 -10.48 -0.21
CA PHE A 43 5.13 -9.78 -1.01
C PHE A 43 4.63 -10.61 -2.21
N GLU A 44 5.54 -11.10 -3.06
CA GLU A 44 5.13 -11.84 -4.26
C GLU A 44 4.59 -13.24 -3.90
N GLU A 45 5.16 -13.87 -2.87
CA GLU A 45 4.73 -15.16 -2.34
C GLU A 45 3.32 -15.10 -1.76
N THR A 46 2.97 -14.05 -1.02
CA THR A 46 1.63 -13.82 -0.47
C THR A 46 0.59 -13.70 -1.59
N ILE A 47 0.87 -12.89 -2.63
CA ILE A 47 -0.04 -12.79 -3.78
C ILE A 47 -0.21 -14.15 -4.48
N GLN A 48 0.87 -14.91 -4.63
CA GLN A 48 0.80 -16.25 -5.21
C GLN A 48 0.05 -17.24 -4.30
N LYS A 49 0.20 -17.15 -2.98
CA LYS A 49 -0.46 -18.00 -1.98
C LYS A 49 -1.96 -17.77 -1.98
N TYR A 50 -2.43 -16.52 -1.96
CA TYR A 50 -3.85 -16.20 -1.78
C TYR A 50 -4.60 -15.91 -3.08
N ILE A 51 -4.00 -15.15 -4.01
CA ILE A 51 -4.65 -14.74 -5.27
C ILE A 51 -4.38 -15.71 -6.43
N LYS A 52 -3.46 -16.66 -6.23
CA LYS A 52 -3.11 -17.72 -7.19
C LYS A 52 -2.56 -17.21 -8.53
N ILE A 53 -1.90 -16.06 -8.51
CA ILE A 53 -1.25 -15.46 -9.69
C ILE A 53 0.18 -15.02 -9.37
N SER A 54 1.02 -14.93 -10.41
CA SER A 54 2.36 -14.36 -10.30
C SER A 54 2.34 -12.89 -10.70
N ALA A 55 2.48 -12.00 -9.71
CA ALA A 55 2.46 -10.55 -9.90
C ALA A 55 3.88 -9.96 -9.83
N LYS A 56 4.71 -10.24 -10.84
CA LYS A 56 6.09 -9.72 -10.90
C LYS A 56 6.10 -8.19 -10.93
N LYS A 57 6.93 -7.57 -10.08
CA LYS A 57 7.05 -6.10 -9.96
C LYS A 57 7.04 -5.31 -11.27
N ARG A 58 7.90 -5.70 -12.23
CA ARG A 58 8.02 -4.96 -13.50
C ARG A 58 6.74 -5.03 -14.33
N GLN A 59 6.07 -6.19 -14.33
CA GLN A 59 4.84 -6.39 -15.10
C GLN A 59 3.69 -5.61 -14.45
N LEU A 60 3.52 -5.72 -13.14
CA LEU A 60 2.48 -4.99 -12.40
C LEU A 60 2.60 -3.47 -12.62
N ILE A 61 3.81 -2.91 -12.54
CA ILE A 61 4.04 -1.48 -12.79
C ILE A 61 3.69 -1.10 -14.24
N ALA A 62 4.05 -1.93 -15.22
CA ALA A 62 3.71 -1.68 -16.62
C ALA A 62 2.19 -1.70 -16.86
N ASP A 63 1.50 -2.66 -16.25
CA ASP A 63 0.05 -2.82 -16.35
C ASP A 63 -0.70 -1.65 -15.71
N ILE A 64 -0.26 -1.16 -14.55
CA ILE A 64 -0.83 0.04 -13.90
C ILE A 64 -0.65 1.27 -14.79
N ASN A 65 0.55 1.48 -15.33
CA ASN A 65 0.83 2.63 -16.19
C ASN A 65 0.00 2.62 -17.47
N THR A 66 -0.25 1.44 -18.02
CA THR A 66 -1.05 1.24 -19.24
C THR A 66 -2.53 0.98 -18.98
N SER A 67 -2.97 0.98 -17.72
CA SER A 67 -4.35 0.69 -17.30
C SER A 67 -4.85 -0.73 -17.66
N HIS A 68 -3.95 -1.70 -17.82
CA HIS A 68 -4.27 -3.12 -18.09
C HIS A 68 -4.30 -3.95 -16.81
N VAL A 69 -5.12 -3.56 -15.83
CA VAL A 69 -5.16 -4.19 -14.50
C VAL A 69 -6.31 -5.19 -14.30
N GLN A 70 -7.19 -5.35 -15.30
CA GLN A 70 -8.42 -6.14 -15.19
C GLN A 70 -8.17 -7.62 -14.84
N ASN A 71 -7.11 -8.23 -15.37
CA ASN A 71 -6.75 -9.62 -15.04
C ASN A 71 -6.46 -9.81 -13.54
N TYR A 72 -5.91 -8.78 -12.87
CA TYR A 72 -5.65 -8.84 -11.43
C TYR A 72 -6.96 -8.74 -10.64
N GLN A 73 -7.87 -7.85 -11.06
CA GLN A 73 -9.18 -7.68 -10.44
C GLN A 73 -10.00 -8.98 -10.50
N GLU A 74 -10.07 -9.62 -11.68
CA GLU A 74 -10.76 -10.89 -11.87
C GLU A 74 -10.15 -12.02 -11.03
N ALA A 75 -8.82 -12.05 -10.90
CA ALA A 75 -8.13 -13.03 -10.06
C ALA A 75 -8.42 -12.82 -8.56
N ILE A 76 -8.48 -11.57 -8.10
CA ILE A 76 -8.86 -11.22 -6.72
C ILE A 76 -10.31 -11.65 -6.45
N GLU A 77 -11.25 -11.28 -7.31
CA GLU A 77 -12.67 -11.65 -7.17
C GLU A 77 -12.85 -13.17 -7.10
N LYS A 78 -12.21 -13.90 -8.02
CA LYS A 78 -12.25 -15.36 -8.05
C LYS A 78 -11.68 -15.99 -6.78
N SER A 79 -10.57 -15.44 -6.29
CA SER A 79 -9.91 -15.98 -5.10
C SER A 79 -10.73 -15.74 -3.84
N ASN A 80 -11.28 -14.53 -3.67
CA ASN A 80 -12.15 -14.19 -2.55
C ASN A 80 -13.44 -15.03 -2.55
N ALA A 81 -14.03 -15.28 -3.72
CA ALA A 81 -15.22 -16.13 -3.83
C ALA A 81 -14.95 -17.62 -3.51
N ALA A 82 -13.69 -18.06 -3.54
CA ALA A 82 -13.28 -19.42 -3.22
C ALA A 82 -12.89 -19.60 -1.75
N VAL A 83 -12.81 -18.52 -0.96
CA VAL A 83 -12.50 -18.59 0.47
C VAL A 83 -13.72 -19.11 1.23
N ASP A 84 -13.55 -20.25 1.90
CA ASP A 84 -14.49 -20.77 2.89
C ASP A 84 -13.85 -20.66 4.27
N VAL A 85 -14.25 -19.64 5.03
CA VAL A 85 -13.73 -19.37 6.39
C VAL A 85 -14.14 -20.44 7.42
N TYR A 86 -15.05 -21.34 7.06
CA TYR A 86 -15.50 -22.44 7.91
C TYR A 86 -14.89 -23.80 7.51
N ALA A 87 -14.04 -23.83 6.47
CA ALA A 87 -13.36 -25.05 6.08
C ALA A 87 -12.30 -25.46 7.12
N ASP A 88 -12.18 -26.77 7.39
CA ASP A 88 -11.23 -27.31 8.38
C ASP A 88 -9.76 -26.98 8.06
N ASN A 89 -9.45 -26.64 6.81
CA ASN A 89 -8.12 -26.28 6.34
C ASN A 89 -7.94 -24.77 6.08
N TYR A 90 -8.87 -23.93 6.53
CA TYR A 90 -8.74 -22.49 6.42
C TYR A 90 -7.60 -22.01 7.34
N GLU A 91 -6.67 -21.26 6.76
CA GLU A 91 -5.60 -20.56 7.47
C GLU A 91 -5.84 -19.07 7.30
N GLU A 92 -6.08 -18.37 8.41
CA GLU A 92 -6.23 -16.92 8.41
C GLU A 92 -4.89 -16.28 8.01
N PRO A 93 -4.88 -15.31 7.07
CA PRO A 93 -3.66 -14.62 6.71
C PRO A 93 -3.08 -13.83 7.89
N GLU A 94 -1.76 -13.86 8.03
CA GLU A 94 -1.06 -13.05 9.02
C GLU A 94 -1.25 -11.55 8.73
N PRO A 95 -1.11 -10.65 9.73
CA PRO A 95 -1.35 -9.21 9.53
C PRO A 95 -0.59 -8.58 8.36
N ILE A 96 0.69 -8.93 8.20
CA ILE A 96 1.50 -8.45 7.07
C ILE A 96 0.96 -8.99 5.73
N GLU A 97 0.48 -10.23 5.69
CA GLU A 97 -0.12 -10.80 4.49
C GLU A 97 -1.41 -10.06 4.12
N LEU A 98 -2.23 -9.69 5.10
CA LEU A 98 -3.43 -8.85 4.88
C LEU A 98 -3.05 -7.49 4.29
N PHE A 99 -2.05 -6.80 4.85
CA PHE A 99 -1.60 -5.51 4.31
C PHE A 99 -1.10 -5.61 2.87
N ILE A 100 -0.41 -6.70 2.52
CA ILE A 100 0.04 -6.99 1.16
C ILE A 100 -1.16 -7.18 0.21
N LEU A 101 -2.15 -7.98 0.63
CA LEU A 101 -3.34 -8.27 -0.18
C LEU A 101 -4.19 -7.02 -0.40
N ASP A 102 -4.38 -6.21 0.63
CA ASP A 102 -5.08 -4.93 0.56
C ASP A 102 -4.35 -3.94 -0.35
N ALA A 103 -3.02 -3.85 -0.23
CA ALA A 103 -2.22 -2.99 -1.10
C ALA A 103 -2.30 -3.42 -2.56
N PHE A 104 -2.23 -4.73 -2.82
CA PHE A 104 -2.34 -5.26 -4.17
C PHE A 104 -3.72 -4.98 -4.79
N SER A 105 -4.79 -5.19 -4.02
CA SER A 105 -6.16 -4.89 -4.43
C SER A 105 -6.35 -3.40 -4.75
N ASN A 106 -5.91 -2.52 -3.87
CA ASN A 106 -6.03 -1.07 -4.07
C ASN A 106 -5.17 -0.56 -5.24
N ALA A 107 -3.96 -1.09 -5.42
CA ALA A 107 -3.07 -0.70 -6.51
C ALA A 107 -3.55 -1.16 -7.89
N THR A 108 -4.35 -2.24 -7.95
CA THR A 108 -4.91 -2.78 -9.19
C THR A 108 -6.35 -2.36 -9.44
N SER A 109 -6.95 -1.57 -8.55
CA SER A 109 -8.31 -1.03 -8.70
C SER A 109 -8.38 0.16 -9.66
N ASP A 110 -9.60 0.59 -10.03
CA ASP A 110 -9.78 1.77 -10.89
C ASP A 110 -9.26 3.05 -10.19
N LEU A 111 -8.20 3.62 -10.76
CA LEU A 111 -7.52 4.82 -10.26
C LEU A 111 -8.34 6.11 -10.40
N LYS A 112 -9.54 6.04 -11.01
CA LYS A 112 -10.52 7.14 -10.93
C LYS A 112 -10.99 7.37 -9.50
N PHE A 113 -10.97 6.35 -8.65
CA PHE A 113 -11.37 6.46 -7.26
C PHE A 113 -10.17 6.81 -6.38
N ALA A 114 -10.14 8.06 -5.90
CA ALA A 114 -9.09 8.57 -5.01
C ALA A 114 -8.97 7.76 -3.71
N THR A 115 -10.05 7.11 -3.27
CA THR A 115 -10.11 6.27 -2.08
C THR A 115 -9.13 5.11 -2.13
N ASN A 116 -8.90 4.51 -3.31
CA ASN A 116 -7.98 3.37 -3.44
C ASN A 116 -6.53 3.79 -3.21
N ILE A 117 -6.17 5.00 -3.66
CA ILE A 117 -4.82 5.55 -3.45
C ILE A 117 -4.67 6.02 -2.01
N ALA A 118 -5.71 6.62 -1.42
CA ALA A 118 -5.73 6.96 -0.01
C ALA A 118 -5.55 5.71 0.87
N ALA A 119 -6.21 4.60 0.52
CA ALA A 119 -6.04 3.32 1.21
C ALA A 119 -4.60 2.80 1.16
N LEU A 120 -3.87 3.01 0.06
CA LEU A 120 -2.44 2.69 0.00
C LEU A 120 -1.60 3.55 0.95
N PHE A 121 -1.90 4.83 1.12
CA PHE A 121 -1.20 5.65 2.11
C PHE A 121 -1.48 5.22 3.55
N ILE A 122 -2.74 4.91 3.83
CA ILE A 122 -3.19 4.47 5.16
C ILE A 122 -2.58 3.11 5.47
N GLY A 123 -2.57 2.18 4.52
CA GLY A 123 -1.96 0.87 4.71
C GLY A 123 -0.46 0.93 5.03
N ILE A 124 0.28 1.95 4.58
CA ILE A 124 1.67 2.19 5.02
C ILE A 124 1.69 2.56 6.51
N ILE A 125 0.82 3.46 6.94
CA ILE A 125 0.69 3.85 8.36
C ILE A 125 0.35 2.64 9.21
N ASP A 126 -0.67 1.86 8.82
CA ASP A 126 -1.10 0.66 9.55
C ASP A 126 0.01 -0.39 9.61
N THR A 127 0.78 -0.54 8.54
CA THR A 127 1.94 -1.44 8.53
C THR A 127 3.00 -0.99 9.53
N LEU A 128 3.33 0.30 9.57
CA LEU A 128 4.34 0.83 10.48
C LEU A 128 3.87 0.81 11.94
N ASP A 129 2.60 1.10 12.19
CA ASP A 129 1.97 0.98 13.52
C ASP A 129 1.99 -0.48 14.00
N TYR A 130 1.78 -1.44 13.10
CA TYR A 130 1.95 -2.86 13.43
C TYR A 130 3.39 -3.16 13.88
N TYR A 131 4.41 -2.70 13.15
CA TYR A 131 5.79 -2.91 13.60
C TYR A 131 6.12 -2.16 14.90
N GLU A 132 5.54 -0.98 15.15
CA GLU A 132 5.68 -0.29 16.43
C GLU A 132 5.16 -1.14 17.58
N ASN A 133 3.97 -1.72 17.43
CA ASN A 133 3.31 -2.45 18.51
C ASN A 133 3.88 -3.85 18.74
N PHE A 134 4.41 -4.49 17.69
CA PHE A 134 4.77 -5.92 17.73
C PHE A 134 6.27 -6.22 17.60
N SER A 135 7.13 -5.21 17.40
CA SER A 135 8.57 -5.44 17.33
C SER A 135 9.33 -5.18 18.63
N ASP A 136 10.57 -5.67 18.69
CA ASP A 136 11.51 -5.39 19.78
C ASP A 136 12.02 -3.94 19.83
N LYS A 137 11.66 -3.09 18.86
CA LYS A 137 12.18 -1.70 18.72
C LYS A 137 11.07 -0.67 18.53
N PRO A 138 10.09 -0.55 19.44
CA PRO A 138 8.94 0.35 19.28
C PRO A 138 9.34 1.82 19.04
N GLU A 139 10.36 2.33 19.74
CA GLU A 139 10.82 3.73 19.57
C GLU A 139 11.38 4.00 18.16
N PHE A 140 12.03 3.01 17.54
CA PHE A 140 12.53 3.13 16.18
C PHE A 140 11.36 3.26 15.20
N TRP A 141 10.36 2.37 15.32
CA TRP A 141 9.20 2.37 14.43
C TRP A 141 8.30 3.57 14.62
N ASN A 142 8.14 4.05 15.85
CA ASN A 142 7.43 5.30 16.12
C ASN A 142 8.08 6.48 15.36
N ASN A 143 9.41 6.59 15.38
CA ASN A 143 10.14 7.61 14.60
C ASN A 143 9.97 7.43 13.08
N VAL A 144 9.96 6.19 12.58
CA VAL A 144 9.67 5.91 11.16
C VAL A 144 8.24 6.35 10.80
N LEU A 145 7.27 6.05 11.66
CA LEU A 145 5.86 6.40 11.48
C LEU A 145 5.64 7.92 11.51
N GLU A 146 6.21 8.65 12.48
CA GLU A 146 6.13 10.12 12.53
C GLU A 146 6.70 10.76 11.24
N LYS A 147 7.84 10.24 10.77
CA LYS A 147 8.45 10.66 9.50
C LYS A 147 7.53 10.35 8.32
N GLU A 148 6.87 9.21 8.28
CA GLU A 148 5.94 8.86 7.20
C GLU A 148 4.76 9.83 7.14
N VAL A 149 4.10 10.11 8.26
CA VAL A 149 2.97 11.04 8.30
C VAL A 149 3.38 12.43 7.78
N ALA A 150 4.54 12.93 8.21
CA ALA A 150 5.07 14.20 7.70
C ALA A 150 5.30 14.15 6.18
N PHE A 151 5.85 13.05 5.68
CA PHE A 151 6.12 12.87 4.26
C PHE A 151 4.85 12.75 3.41
N GLN A 152 3.82 12.04 3.88
CA GLN A 152 2.53 11.99 3.19
C GLN A 152 1.92 13.40 3.06
N ASN A 153 2.03 14.24 4.10
CA ASN A 153 1.58 15.63 4.03
C ASN A 153 2.37 16.45 2.99
N GLU A 154 3.67 16.23 2.85
CA GLU A 154 4.48 16.84 1.80
C GLU A 154 4.02 16.41 0.40
N ILE A 155 3.76 15.11 0.21
CA ILE A 155 3.24 14.56 -1.05
C ILE A 155 1.89 15.20 -1.42
N ILE A 156 0.97 15.33 -0.46
CA ILE A 156 -0.32 16.01 -0.67
C ILE A 156 -0.13 17.47 -1.10
N SER A 157 0.81 18.18 -0.47
CA SER A 157 1.12 19.55 -0.84
C SER A 157 1.66 19.65 -2.28
N GLN A 158 2.51 18.70 -2.68
CA GLN A 158 3.06 18.61 -4.04
C GLN A 158 2.03 18.19 -5.09
N LEU A 159 0.97 17.46 -4.73
CA LEU A 159 -0.11 17.14 -5.67
C LEU A 159 -0.74 18.42 -6.26
N LYS A 160 -0.81 19.50 -5.47
CA LYS A 160 -1.32 20.81 -5.90
C LYS A 160 -0.43 21.48 -6.95
N SER A 161 0.87 21.18 -7.00
CA SER A 161 1.80 21.74 -7.99
C SER A 161 1.80 21.00 -9.32
N LYS A 162 0.94 19.98 -9.50
CA LYS A 162 0.82 19.15 -10.72
C LYS A 162 2.10 18.39 -11.10
N GLN A 163 3.03 18.21 -10.16
CA GLN A 163 4.22 17.39 -10.39
C GLN A 163 3.87 15.90 -10.32
N THR A 164 4.59 15.09 -11.10
CA THR A 164 4.57 13.63 -11.01
C THR A 164 5.62 13.14 -10.04
N PHE A 165 5.40 11.98 -9.43
CA PHE A 165 6.32 11.42 -8.44
C PHE A 165 7.26 10.41 -9.07
N GLY A 166 8.52 10.41 -8.62
CA GLY A 166 9.46 9.38 -9.00
C GLY A 166 9.03 8.03 -8.42
N ALA A 167 8.97 6.99 -9.26
CA ALA A 167 8.58 5.63 -8.86
C ALA A 167 9.44 5.04 -7.72
N ALA A 168 10.64 5.56 -7.51
CA ALA A 168 11.57 5.10 -6.47
C ALA A 168 11.43 5.86 -5.14
N ILE A 169 10.60 6.90 -5.02
CA ILE A 169 10.61 7.78 -3.85
C ILE A 169 10.35 7.03 -2.52
N TYR A 170 9.37 6.13 -2.51
CA TYR A 170 9.08 5.26 -1.38
C TYR A 170 10.06 4.09 -1.26
N LYS A 171 10.62 3.60 -2.38
CA LYS A 171 11.66 2.57 -2.31
C LYS A 171 12.89 3.12 -1.55
N ASN A 172 13.38 4.28 -1.96
CA ASN A 172 14.58 4.89 -1.41
C ASN A 172 14.37 5.32 0.05
N ARG A 173 13.18 5.81 0.39
CA ARG A 173 12.86 6.26 1.75
C ARG A 173 13.04 5.16 2.81
N TYR A 174 12.77 3.92 2.44
CA TYR A 174 12.78 2.78 3.35
C TYR A 174 13.95 1.82 3.07
N GLU A 175 14.95 2.24 2.27
CA GLU A 175 16.03 1.36 1.84
C GLU A 175 16.87 0.79 3.00
N ASP A 176 16.95 1.53 4.11
CA ASP A 176 17.66 1.15 5.34
C ASP A 176 16.71 0.57 6.42
N VAL A 177 15.44 0.31 6.10
CA VAL A 177 14.45 -0.25 7.04
C VAL A 177 14.33 -1.75 6.82
N GLU A 178 14.66 -2.53 7.86
CA GLU A 178 14.57 -3.99 7.83
C GLU A 178 13.18 -4.46 8.31
N PHE A 179 12.28 -4.77 7.38
CA PHE A 179 10.95 -5.33 7.66
C PHE A 179 10.95 -6.83 8.02
N ASN A 180 12.12 -7.46 8.12
CA ASN A 180 12.25 -8.90 8.36
C ASN A 180 12.25 -9.25 9.85
N GLN A 181 12.25 -8.24 10.72
CA GLN A 181 12.34 -8.36 12.17
C GLN A 181 11.05 -7.81 12.78
N LEU A 182 10.21 -8.71 13.28
CA LEU A 182 9.26 -8.40 14.34
C LEU A 182 9.99 -8.67 15.65
#